data_AF-A0A927X6N9-F1
#
_entry.id   AF-A0A927X6N9-F1
#
_cell.length_a   1.000
_cell.length_b   1.000
_cell.length_c   1.000
_cell.angle_alpha   90.00
_cell.angle_beta   90.00
_cell.angle_gamma   90.00
#
_symmetry.space_group_name_H-M   'P 1'
#
loop_
_entity.id
_entity.type
_entity.pdbx_description
1 polymer ?
#
loop_
_entity_poly.entity_id
_entity_poly.type
_entity_poly.pdbx_seq_one_letter_code
_entity_poly.pdbx_strand_id
1 'polypeptide(L)'
;MNYYLVIAKCGHVGKGRYVEVEFPVYAEDKKSAAQMVLKRGKVKKQLKNAITTVYEISYNEYIVKSNEFDDNTFVRAHTKKEILDYIESAEQLISLKKHYKKSFNSREERIMFLFKKNKIMEDLIYA
;
A
#
# COMPACT_ATOMS: atom_id res chain seq x y z
N MET A 1 -4.78 11.85 24.85
CA MET A 1 -4.82 10.77 23.85
C MET A 1 -5.96 11.05 22.91
N ASN A 2 -5.70 10.95 21.61
CA ASN A 2 -6.57 11.40 20.52
C ASN A 2 -6.81 10.24 19.54
N TYR A 3 -7.81 10.42 18.68
CA TYR A 3 -8.16 9.45 17.65
C TYR A 3 -7.58 9.89 16.31
N TYR A 4 -6.94 8.95 15.62
CA TYR A 4 -6.30 9.19 14.34
C TYR A 4 -6.80 8.19 13.30
N LEU A 5 -6.88 8.65 12.05
CA LEU A 5 -7.00 7.79 10.89
C LEU A 5 -5.68 7.87 10.12
N VAL A 6 -5.03 6.72 9.99
CA VAL A 6 -3.72 6.59 9.36
C VAL A 6 -3.90 5.81 8.08
N ILE A 7 -3.62 6.43 6.92
CA ILE A 7 -3.68 5.73 5.63
C ILE A 7 -2.30 5.15 5.34
N ALA A 8 -2.23 3.84 5.13
CA ALA A 8 -0.98 3.15 4.85
C ALA A 8 -1.05 2.19 3.66
N LYS A 9 0.10 2.00 3.02
CA LYS A 9 0.26 1.13 1.85
C LYS A 9 0.53 -0.30 2.28
N CYS A 10 -0.44 -1.16 2.05
CA CYS A 10 -0.38 -2.58 2.37
C CYS A 10 0.05 -3.45 1.18
N GLY A 11 0.67 -4.58 1.49
CA GLY A 11 1.32 -5.49 0.56
C GLY A 11 0.62 -6.84 0.42
N HIS A 12 1.41 -7.85 0.01
CA HIS A 12 0.94 -9.18 -0.42
C HIS A 12 0.10 -9.20 -1.70
N VAL A 13 0.00 -8.05 -2.39
CA VAL A 13 -0.79 -7.83 -3.62
C VAL A 13 0.03 -7.90 -4.93
N GLY A 14 1.23 -8.51 -4.87
CA GLY A 14 2.17 -8.57 -5.99
C GLY A 14 3.21 -7.43 -6.04
N LYS A 15 4.16 -7.56 -6.97
CA LYS A 15 5.31 -6.66 -7.09
C LYS A 15 4.89 -5.32 -7.69
N GLY A 16 5.30 -4.21 -7.06
CA GLY A 16 4.98 -2.86 -7.52
C GLY A 16 3.51 -2.43 -7.35
N ARG A 17 2.69 -3.24 -6.66
CA ARG A 17 1.30 -2.95 -6.32
C ARG A 17 1.15 -2.77 -4.81
N TYR A 18 0.16 -1.99 -4.40
CA TYR A 18 -0.23 -1.81 -3.01
C TYR A 18 -1.72 -1.52 -2.91
N VAL A 19 -2.30 -1.74 -1.74
CA VAL A 19 -3.66 -1.31 -1.38
C VAL A 19 -3.52 -0.27 -0.27
N GLU A 20 -4.25 0.83 -0.37
CA GLU A 20 -4.35 1.78 0.74
C GLU A 20 -5.40 1.28 1.72
N VAL A 21 -5.01 1.23 2.99
CA VAL A 21 -5.89 0.82 4.08
C VAL A 21 -5.90 1.94 5.11
N GLU A 22 -7.09 2.29 5.55
CA GLU A 22 -7.32 3.27 6.60
C GLU A 22 -7.27 2.55 7.95
N PHE A 23 -6.33 2.93 8.80
CA PHE A 23 -6.16 2.35 10.13
C PHE A 23 -6.65 3.35 11.18
N PRO A 24 -7.80 3.09 11.84
CA PRO A 24 -8.20 3.85 13.01
C PRO A 24 -7.27 3.49 14.17
N VAL A 25 -6.67 4.50 14.81
CA VAL A 25 -5.70 4.33 15.89
C VAL A 25 -5.95 5.34 17.00
N TYR A 26 -5.90 4.87 18.24
CA TYR A 26 -5.86 5.71 19.43
C TYR A 26 -4.41 5.90 19.87
N ALA A 27 -3.94 7.14 19.95
CA ALA A 27 -2.54 7.46 20.25
C ALA A 27 -2.38 8.84 20.94
N GLU A 28 -1.19 9.14 21.44
CA GLU A 28 -0.89 10.44 22.06
C GLU A 28 -0.70 11.55 21.03
N ASP A 29 -0.08 11.21 19.90
CA ASP A 29 0.23 12.16 18.83
C ASP A 29 0.23 11.48 17.44
N LYS A 30 0.34 12.27 16.37
CA LYS A 30 0.38 11.76 14.99
C LYS A 30 1.58 10.84 14.73
N LYS A 31 2.70 11.04 15.42
CA LYS A 31 3.95 10.31 15.20
C LYS A 31 3.86 8.89 15.76
N SER A 32 3.35 8.75 16.98
CA SER A 32 3.05 7.49 17.65
C SER A 32 1.98 6.72 16.87
N ALA A 33 0.91 7.37 16.40
CA ALA A 33 -0.09 6.74 15.53
C ALA A 33 0.54 6.13 14.27
N ALA A 34 1.36 6.88 13.54
CA ALA A 34 2.07 6.41 12.35
C ALA A 34 2.99 5.21 12.67
N GLN A 35 3.73 5.28 13.79
CA GLN A 35 4.63 4.22 14.22
C GLN A 35 3.88 2.93 14.59
N MET A 36 2.70 3.02 15.21
CA MET A 36 1.85 1.87 15.50
C MET A 36 1.42 1.16 14.21
N VAL A 37 1.00 1.92 13.20
CA VAL A 37 0.58 1.34 11.90
C VAL A 37 1.77 0.76 11.14
N LEU A 38 2.92 1.42 11.14
CA LEU A 38 4.13 0.88 10.52
C LEU A 38 4.57 -0.47 11.09
N LYS A 39 4.21 -0.80 12.33
CA LYS A 39 4.53 -2.11 12.92
C LYS A 39 3.65 -3.24 12.35
N ARG A 40 2.48 -2.94 11.79
CA ARG A 40 1.54 -3.94 11.23
C ARG A 40 2.18 -4.75 10.09
N GLY A 41 1.98 -6.06 10.09
CA GLY A 41 2.69 -6.99 9.19
C GLY A 41 2.38 -6.81 7.70
N LYS A 42 1.17 -6.34 7.37
CA LYS A 42 0.76 -6.12 5.97
C LYS A 42 1.33 -4.82 5.38
N VAL A 43 1.78 -3.88 6.20
CA VAL A 43 2.28 -2.58 5.73
C VAL A 43 3.65 -2.76 5.05
N LYS A 44 3.82 -2.13 3.89
CA LYS A 44 5.06 -2.17 3.11
C LYS A 44 6.12 -1.23 3.67
N LYS A 45 6.70 -1.58 4.83
CA LYS A 45 7.66 -0.75 5.59
C LYS A 45 8.90 -0.33 4.80
N GLN A 46 9.29 -1.11 3.78
CA GLN A 46 10.42 -0.81 2.89
C GLN A 46 10.18 0.40 1.97
N LEU A 47 8.95 0.89 1.88
CA LEU A 47 8.64 2.07 1.07
C LEU A 47 8.90 3.35 1.86
N LYS A 48 9.58 4.32 1.24
CA LYS A 48 9.81 5.66 1.82
C LYS A 48 8.50 6.37 2.23
N ASN A 49 7.40 6.08 1.53
CA ASN A 49 6.06 6.60 1.79
C ASN A 49 5.07 5.47 2.13
N ALA A 50 5.46 4.56 3.04
CA ALA A 50 4.60 3.49 3.52
C ALA A 50 3.35 4.00 4.24
N ILE A 51 3.48 5.11 4.97
CA ILE A 51 2.34 5.90 5.47
C ILE A 51 2.06 7.00 4.44
N THR A 52 0.82 7.07 3.95
CA THR A 52 0.39 8.09 2.98
C THR A 52 0.00 9.37 3.72
N THR A 53 -0.87 9.28 4.73
CA THR A 53 -1.36 10.43 5.51
C THR A 53 -1.75 10.01 6.93
N VAL A 54 -1.77 10.99 7.83
CA VAL A 54 -2.27 10.86 9.21
C VAL A 54 -3.09 12.10 9.53
N TYR A 55 -4.35 11.92 9.91
CA TYR A 55 -5.22 12.99 10.35
C TYR A 55 -5.91 12.60 11.65
N GLU A 56 -6.14 13.61 12.48
CA GLU A 56 -6.92 13.47 13.70
C GLU A 56 -8.40 13.45 13.31
N ILE A 57 -9.16 12.58 13.97
CA ILE A 57 -10.59 12.38 13.72
C ILE A 57 -11.36 12.47 15.02
N SER A 58 -12.67 12.67 14.91
CA SER A 58 -13.56 12.59 16.06
C SER A 58 -13.71 11.16 16.57
N TYR A 59 -14.19 11.01 17.81
CA TYR A 59 -14.50 9.70 18.38
C TYR A 59 -15.57 8.95 17.57
N ASN A 60 -16.60 9.65 17.09
CA ASN A 60 -17.67 9.03 16.31
C ASN A 60 -17.14 8.48 14.98
N GLU A 61 -16.29 9.25 14.29
CA GLU A 61 -15.62 8.77 13.08
C GLU A 61 -14.71 7.58 13.37
N TYR A 62 -14.02 7.58 14.52
CA TYR A 62 -13.17 6.47 14.93
C TYR A 62 -13.96 5.17 15.09
N ILE A 63 -15.15 5.23 15.70
CA ILE A 63 -16.02 4.06 15.85
C ILE A 63 -16.47 3.53 14.48
N VAL A 64 -16.96 4.42 13.60
CA VAL A 64 -17.37 4.04 12.24
C VAL A 64 -16.21 3.38 11.49
N LYS A 65 -15.04 4.01 11.51
CA LYS A 65 -13.84 3.52 10.83
C LYS A 65 -13.31 2.23 11.43
N SER A 66 -13.47 2.02 12.73
CA SER A 66 -13.11 0.75 13.39
C SER A 66 -13.99 -0.39 12.91
N ASN A 67 -15.30 -0.17 12.81
CA ASN A 67 -16.22 -1.17 12.27
C ASN A 67 -15.90 -1.48 10.80
N GLU A 68 -15.70 -0.45 9.97
CA GLU A 68 -15.28 -0.63 8.56
C GLU A 68 -13.96 -1.40 8.43
N PHE A 69 -13.01 -1.14 9.33
CA PHE A 69 -11.71 -1.81 9.35
C PHE A 69 -11.82 -3.28 9.75
N ASP A 70 -12.65 -3.58 10.75
CA ASP A 70 -12.89 -4.94 11.23
C ASP A 70 -13.67 -5.78 10.20
N ASP A 71 -14.55 -5.15 9.43
CA ASP A 71 -15.27 -5.78 8.32
C ASP A 71 -14.43 -5.90 7.03
N ASN A 72 -13.25 -5.29 6.99
CA ASN A 72 -12.43 -5.26 5.79
C ASN A 72 -11.82 -6.65 5.48
N THR A 73 -12.33 -7.29 4.42
CA THR A 73 -11.87 -8.61 3.96
C THR A 73 -10.37 -8.66 3.69
N PHE A 74 -9.75 -7.61 3.14
CA PHE A 74 -8.31 -7.57 2.91
C PHE A 74 -7.51 -7.61 4.22
N VAL A 75 -7.98 -6.90 5.24
CA VAL A 75 -7.34 -6.86 6.56
C VAL A 75 -7.40 -8.24 7.21
N ARG A 76 -8.56 -8.90 7.14
CA ARG A 76 -8.81 -10.24 7.70
C ARG A 76 -8.11 -11.38 6.98
N ALA A 77 -7.80 -11.21 5.69
CA ALA A 77 -7.17 -12.27 4.91
C ALA A 77 -5.82 -12.70 5.51
N HIS A 78 -5.58 -14.01 5.64
CA HIS A 78 -4.35 -14.55 6.20
C HIS A 78 -3.44 -15.14 5.12
N THR A 79 -4.02 -15.62 4.02
CA THR A 79 -3.27 -16.24 2.93
C THR A 79 -3.10 -15.31 1.73
N LYS A 80 -2.06 -15.55 0.94
CA LYS A 80 -1.85 -14.83 -0.32
C LYS A 80 -3.02 -15.05 -1.28
N LYS A 81 -3.65 -16.24 -1.25
CA LYS A 81 -4.79 -16.58 -2.09
C LYS A 81 -6.02 -15.73 -1.72
N GLU A 82 -6.42 -15.70 -0.45
CA GLU A 82 -7.53 -14.85 0.02
C GLU A 82 -7.33 -13.37 -0.33
N ILE A 83 -6.09 -12.88 -0.21
CA ILE A 83 -5.75 -11.52 -0.59
C ILE A 83 -5.92 -11.30 -2.10
N LEU A 84 -5.50 -12.25 -2.93
CA LEU A 84 -5.66 -12.18 -4.38
C LEU A 84 -7.13 -12.28 -4.80
N ASP A 85 -7.91 -13.17 -4.18
CA ASP A 85 -9.35 -13.33 -4.45
C ASP A 85 -10.11 -12.03 -4.08
N TYR A 86 -9.74 -11.39 -2.97
CA TYR A 86 -10.25 -10.06 -2.63
C TYR A 86 -9.85 -9.00 -3.66
N ILE A 87 -8.59 -9.00 -4.09
CA ILE A 87 -8.12 -8.03 -5.09
C ILE A 87 -8.83 -8.25 -6.42
N GLU A 88 -9.00 -9.48 -6.87
CA GLU A 88 -9.68 -9.80 -8.14
C GLU A 88 -11.15 -9.38 -8.11
N SER A 89 -11.83 -9.61 -6.98
CA SER A 89 -13.21 -9.12 -6.77
C SER A 89 -13.28 -7.60 -6.65
N ALA A 90 -12.27 -6.94 -6.06
CA ALA A 90 -12.16 -5.49 -5.98
C ALA A 90 -11.64 -4.82 -7.27
N GLU A 91 -10.88 -5.54 -8.11
CA GLU A 91 -10.35 -5.10 -9.41
C GLU A 91 -11.47 -4.95 -10.44
N GLN A 92 -12.63 -5.60 -10.22
CA GLN A 92 -13.88 -5.27 -10.92
C GLN A 92 -14.39 -3.85 -10.61
N LEU A 93 -13.88 -3.19 -9.56
CA LEU A 93 -14.32 -1.87 -9.10
C LEU A 93 -13.25 -0.76 -9.19
N ILE A 94 -11.95 -1.06 -9.14
CA ILE A 94 -10.90 -0.01 -9.06
C ILE A 94 -9.69 -0.34 -9.95
N SER A 95 -9.60 0.35 -11.08
CA SER A 95 -8.39 0.50 -11.90
C SER A 95 -7.21 0.93 -11.01
N LEU A 96 -6.28 -0.01 -10.76
CA LEU A 96 -5.10 0.18 -9.94
C LEU A 96 -4.30 1.42 -10.37
N LYS A 97 -4.21 2.44 -9.52
CA LYS A 97 -3.23 3.53 -9.67
C LYS A 97 -1.82 2.95 -9.62
N LYS A 98 -1.14 2.92 -10.76
CA LYS A 98 0.31 2.65 -10.85
C LYS A 98 1.07 3.91 -10.45
N HIS A 99 2.15 3.74 -9.68
CA HIS A 99 3.51 4.19 -10.01
C HIS A 99 4.38 4.17 -8.74
N TYR A 100 5.04 3.04 -8.48
CA TYR A 100 6.35 3.15 -7.83
C TYR A 100 7.37 3.49 -8.90
N LYS A 101 8.12 4.59 -8.73
CA LYS A 101 9.40 4.72 -9.42
C LYS A 101 10.23 3.52 -9.00
N LYS A 102 10.65 2.71 -9.97
CA LYS A 102 11.60 1.62 -9.73
C LYS A 102 12.84 2.25 -9.09
N SER A 103 13.10 1.94 -7.83
CA SER A 103 14.34 2.34 -7.18
C SER A 103 15.46 1.45 -7.69
N PHE A 104 16.57 2.04 -8.06
CA PHE A 104 17.79 1.34 -8.44
C PHE A 104 18.80 1.53 -7.31
N ASN A 105 19.53 0.47 -6.97
CA ASN A 105 20.54 0.53 -5.91
C ASN A 105 21.80 1.27 -6.42
N SER A 106 22.05 1.25 -7.73
CA SER A 106 23.14 1.99 -8.37
C SER A 106 22.73 2.62 -9.70
N ARG A 107 23.58 3.52 -10.21
CA ARG A 107 23.44 4.10 -11.55
C ARG A 107 23.56 3.02 -12.63
N GLU A 108 24.41 2.01 -12.45
CA GLU A 108 24.60 0.95 -13.45
C GLU A 108 23.34 0.10 -13.61
N GLU A 109 22.69 -0.27 -12.51
CA GLU A 109 21.42 -1.01 -12.56
C GLU A 109 20.35 -0.26 -13.35
N ARG A 110 20.29 1.07 -13.20
CA ARG A 110 19.36 1.93 -13.95
C ARG A 110 19.67 1.93 -15.44
N ILE A 111 20.94 2.07 -15.80
CA ILE A 111 21.40 2.08 -17.20
C ILE A 111 21.10 0.73 -17.87
N MET A 112 21.43 -0.38 -17.21
CA MET A 112 21.16 -1.73 -17.71
C MET A 112 19.67 -1.97 -17.93
N PHE A 113 18.82 -1.50 -17.02
CA PHE A 113 17.37 -1.59 -17.19
C PHE A 113 16.87 -0.78 -18.40
N LEU A 114 17.39 0.42 -18.61
CA LEU A 114 17.02 1.26 -19.76
C LEU A 114 17.44 0.62 -21.08
N PHE A 115 18.66 0.09 -21.17
CA PHE A 115 19.12 -0.61 -22.37
C PHE A 115 18.27 -1.84 -22.69
N LYS A 116 17.97 -2.67 -21.69
CA LYS A 116 17.10 -3.84 -21.88
C LYS A 116 15.70 -3.44 -22.35
N LYS A 117 15.15 -2.36 -21.79
CA LYS A 117 13.85 -1.84 -22.19
C LYS A 117 13.86 -1.35 -23.65
N ASN A 118 14.88 -0.60 -24.04
CA ASN A 118 15.00 -0.08 -25.41
C ASN A 118 15.15 -1.21 -26.42
N LYS A 119 15.96 -2.24 -26.12
CA LYS A 119 16.09 -3.41 -26.99
C LYS A 119 14.76 -4.11 -27.23
N ILE A 120 13.98 -4.36 -26.18
CA ILE A 120 12.65 -4.98 -26.30
C ILE A 120 11.71 -4.10 -27.15
N MET A 121 11.80 -2.77 -27.00
CA MET A 121 10.99 -1.84 -27.81
C MET A 121 11.38 -1.88 -29.29
N GLU A 122 12.68 -1.91 -29.58
CA GLU A 122 13.18 -2.08 -30.96
C GLU A 122 12.70 -3.42 -31.54
N ASP A 123 12.89 -4.51 -30.81
CA ASP A 123 12.44 -5.85 -31.24
C ASP A 123 10.92 -5.90 -31.52
N LEU A 124 10.11 -5.12 -30.79
CA LEU A 124 8.66 -5.01 -31.00
C LEU A 124 8.26 -4.09 -32.16
N ILE A 125 9.05 -3.05 -32.45
CA ILE A 125 8.79 -2.10 -33.53
C ILE A 125 9.18 -2.71 -34.89
N TYR A 126 10.18 -3.58 -34.90
CA TYR A 126 10.72 -4.22 -36.10
C TYR A 126 10.32 -5.70 -36.26
N ALA A 127 9.35 -6.19 -35.47
CA ALA A 127 8.69 -7.49 -35.63
C ALA A 127 7.38 -7.36 -36.42
#